data_AF-A0A817HST9-F1
#
_entry.id   AF-A0A817HST9-F1
#
_cell.length_a   1.000
_cell.length_b   1.000
_cell.length_c   1.000
_cell.angle_alpha   90.00
_cell.angle_beta   90.00
_cell.angle_gamma   90.00
#
_symmetry.space_group_name_H-M   'P 1'
#
loop_
_entity.id
_entity.type
_entity.pdbx_description
1 polymer ?
#
loop_
_entity_poly.entity_id
_entity_poly.type
_entity_poly.pdbx_seq_one_letter_code
_entity_poly.pdbx_strand_id
1 'polypeptide(L)'
;MNVIEDPICQFTITIKAAEACPLKRGITGGTIFIIILFVLIMIYLVTGILYNRFKQNQTGLALIPNLSFWLLICGLFINGCKFAWSFFRNCGQGTSSSPKAYESV
;
A
#
# COMPACT_ATOMS: atom_id res chain seq x y z
N MET A 1 -0.45 -30.52 -13.53
CA MET A 1 -1.27 -29.67 -14.40
C MET A 1 -1.99 -30.62 -15.33
N ASN A 2 -3.30 -30.77 -15.16
CA ASN A 2 -4.10 -31.62 -16.04
C ASN A 2 -5.03 -30.72 -16.85
N VAL A 3 -5.16 -31.02 -18.13
CA VAL A 3 -6.06 -30.35 -19.05
C VAL A 3 -7.09 -31.39 -19.46
N ILE A 4 -8.36 -31.04 -19.29
CA ILE A 4 -9.50 -31.89 -19.67
C ILE A 4 -10.23 -31.11 -20.77
N GLU A 5 -10.47 -31.77 -21.90
CA GLU A 5 -11.12 -31.19 -23.08
C GLU A 5 -12.54 -31.75 -23.19
N ASP A 6 -13.54 -30.88 -23.00
CA ASP A 6 -14.96 -31.19 -23.15
C ASP A 6 -15.44 -30.93 -24.59
N PRO A 7 -16.47 -31.64 -25.09
CA PRO A 7 -16.93 -31.55 -26.49
C PRO A 7 -17.53 -30.18 -26.89
N ILE A 8 -17.61 -29.23 -25.97
CA ILE A 8 -18.20 -27.90 -26.15
C ILE A 8 -17.17 -26.81 -25.81
N CYS A 9 -16.02 -26.79 -26.49
CA CYS A 9 -14.99 -25.73 -26.43
C CYS A 9 -14.76 -25.08 -25.04
N GLN A 10 -14.83 -25.86 -23.97
CA GLN A 10 -14.46 -25.44 -22.62
C GLN A 10 -13.19 -26.18 -22.25
N PHE A 11 -12.12 -25.42 -22.07
CA PHE A 11 -10.86 -25.92 -21.55
C PHE A 11 -10.79 -25.60 -20.06
N THR A 12 -10.92 -26.63 -19.22
CA THR A 12 -10.77 -26.48 -17.77
C THR A 12 -9.33 -26.78 -17.39
N ILE A 13 -8.57 -25.73 -17.03
CA ILE A 13 -7.17 -25.85 -16.59
C ILE A 13 -7.13 -25.88 -15.06
N THR A 14 -6.83 -27.04 -14.48
CA THR A 14 -6.72 -27.17 -13.02
C THR A 14 -5.28 -26.94 -12.56
N ILE A 15 -5.02 -25.78 -11.96
CA ILE A 15 -3.71 -25.43 -11.40
C ILE A 15 -3.77 -25.64 -9.88
N LYS A 16 -2.95 -26.57 -9.38
CA LYS A 16 -2.70 -26.74 -7.94
C LYS A 16 -1.53 -25.84 -7.57
N ALA A 17 -1.80 -24.73 -6.89
CA ALA A 17 -0.78 -23.84 -6.33
C ALA A 17 -0.96 -23.79 -4.81
N ALA A 18 0.13 -23.97 -4.05
CA ALA A 18 0.09 -23.85 -2.59
C ALA A 18 -0.25 -22.43 -2.14
N GLU A 19 0.03 -21.46 -3.01
CA GLU A 19 -0.28 -20.03 -2.85
C GLU A 19 -1.73 -19.67 -3.24
N ALA A 20 -2.51 -20.62 -3.78
CA ALA A 20 -3.94 -20.43 -4.04
C ALA A 20 -4.83 -20.73 -2.82
N CYS A 21 -4.26 -21.25 -1.72
CA CYS A 21 -4.98 -21.33 -0.47
C CYS A 21 -5.32 -19.91 0.02
N PRO A 22 -6.57 -19.64 0.43
CA PRO A 22 -6.92 -18.33 0.96
C PRO A 22 -5.97 -18.01 2.11
N LEU A 23 -5.14 -16.97 1.93
CA LEU A 23 -4.22 -16.52 2.97
C LEU A 23 -5.01 -16.41 4.26
N LYS A 24 -4.55 -17.11 5.31
CA LYS A 24 -5.04 -16.87 6.67
C LYS A 24 -5.07 -15.36 6.85
N ARG A 25 -6.26 -14.80 7.08
CA ARG A 25 -6.48 -13.37 7.36
C ARG A 25 -5.87 -13.03 8.72
N GLY A 26 -4.55 -13.03 8.78
CA GLY A 26 -3.77 -12.53 9.89
C GLY A 26 -3.34 -11.10 9.60
N ILE A 27 -3.16 -10.32 10.66
CA ILE A 27 -2.53 -9.01 10.57
C ILE A 27 -1.19 -9.19 9.88
N THR A 28 -1.04 -8.62 8.69
CA THR A 28 0.22 -8.67 7.94
C THR A 28 1.31 -7.94 8.73
N GLY A 29 2.57 -8.38 8.62
CA GLY A 29 3.70 -7.73 9.30
C GLY A 29 3.78 -6.22 9.03
N GLY A 30 3.32 -5.78 7.85
CA GLY A 30 3.22 -4.37 7.49
C GLY A 30 2.30 -3.57 8.41
N THR A 31 1.17 -4.13 8.83
CA THR A 31 0.24 -3.45 9.75
C THR A 31 0.86 -3.23 11.12
N ILE A 32 1.60 -4.22 11.64
CA ILE A 32 2.30 -4.12 12.93
C ILE A 32 3.40 -3.04 12.88
N PHE A 33 4.17 -3.02 11.80
CA PHE A 33 5.20 -2.00 11.59
C PHE A 33 4.62 -0.58 11.57
N ILE A 34 3.50 -0.38 10.87
CA ILE A 34 2.80 0.92 10.82
C ILE A 34 2.35 1.37 12.21
N ILE A 35 1.81 0.45 13.03
CA ILE A 35 1.36 0.76 14.39
C ILE A 35 2.54 1.22 15.26
N ILE A 36 3.68 0.52 15.21
CA ILE A 36 4.87 0.87 15.99
C ILE A 36 5.39 2.25 15.59
N LEU A 37 5.48 2.52 14.28
CA LEU A 37 5.91 3.82 13.77
C LEU A 37 5.00 4.94 14.26
N PHE A 38 3.68 4.73 14.25
CA PHE A 38 2.70 5.71 14.72
C PHE A 38 2.87 6.04 16.21
N VAL A 39 3.09 5.03 17.06
CA VAL A 39 3.32 5.23 18.50
C VAL A 39 4.60 6.03 18.74
N LEU A 40 5.70 5.70 18.04
CA LEU A 40 6.96 6.44 18.16
C LEU A 40 6.83 7.90 17.74
N ILE A 41 6.09 8.16 16.65
CA ILE A 41 5.78 9.51 16.18
C ILE A 41 5.01 10.30 17.24
N MET A 42 3.99 9.69 17.85
CA MET A 42 3.20 10.33 18.90
C MET A 42 4.06 10.71 20.11
N ILE A 43 4.93 9.80 20.57
CA ILE A 43 5.84 10.08 21.68
C ILE A 43 6.79 11.24 21.31
N TYR A 44 7.38 11.21 20.11
CA TYR A 44 8.26 12.28 19.66
C TYR A 44 7.54 13.65 19.61
N LEU A 45 6.32 13.70 19.08
CA LEU A 45 5.54 14.93 19.01
C LEU A 45 5.17 15.43 20.41
N VAL A 46 4.70 14.56 21.31
CA VAL A 46 4.31 14.94 22.67
C VAL A 46 5.52 15.44 23.46
N THR A 47 6.62 14.69 23.50
CA THR A 47 7.84 15.09 24.23
C THR A 47 8.44 16.36 23.63
N GLY A 48 8.46 16.45 22.30
CA GLY A 48 8.97 17.60 21.57
C GLY A 48 8.17 18.89 21.79
N ILE A 49 6.84 18.79 21.74
CA ILE A 49 5.93 19.91 22.02
C ILE A 49 6.01 20.32 23.49
N LEU A 50 6.05 19.35 24.41
CA LEU A 50 6.17 19.60 25.85
C LEU A 50 7.48 20.34 26.15
N TYR A 51 8.59 19.88 25.56
CA TYR A 51 9.89 20.55 25.72
C TYR A 51 9.85 21.99 25.19
N ASN A 52 9.38 22.22 23.97
CA ASN A 52 9.33 23.55 23.39
C ASN A 52 8.37 24.51 24.10
N ARG A 53 7.24 24.00 24.61
CA ARG A 53 6.27 24.79 25.38
C ARG A 53 6.80 25.18 26.75
N PHE A 54 7.38 24.23 27.50
CA PHE A 54 7.79 24.48 28.89
C PHE A 54 9.13 25.18 29.02
N LYS A 55 10.10 24.90 28.12
CA LYS A 55 11.43 25.53 28.17
C LYS A 55 11.54 26.82 27.38
N GLN A 56 10.84 26.95 26.26
CA GLN A 56 11.07 28.06 25.33
C GLN A 56 9.89 29.02 25.17
N ASN A 57 8.73 28.76 25.79
CA ASN A 57 7.51 29.59 25.67
C ASN A 57 7.15 29.97 24.22
N GLN A 58 7.57 29.16 23.24
CA GLN A 58 7.23 29.43 21.85
C GLN A 58 5.74 29.18 21.66
N THR A 59 5.13 29.84 20.68
CA THR A 59 3.70 29.72 20.39
C THR A 59 3.49 29.44 18.89
N GLY A 60 2.42 28.72 18.57
CA GLY A 60 2.06 28.39 17.19
C GLY A 60 2.89 27.25 16.57
N LEU A 61 3.23 27.38 15.28
CA LEU A 61 3.89 26.33 14.48
C LEU A 61 5.35 26.05 14.88
N ALA A 62 5.96 26.92 15.68
CA ALA A 62 7.31 26.73 16.22
C ALA A 62 7.37 25.69 17.35
N LEU A 63 6.22 25.25 17.88
CA LEU A 63 6.15 24.22 18.93
C LEU A 63 6.54 22.84 18.44
N ILE A 64 6.32 22.57 17.15
CA ILE A 64 6.60 21.26 16.55
C ILE A 64 8.09 21.19 16.21
N PRO A 65 8.86 20.28 16.83
CA PRO A 65 10.26 20.14 16.51
C PRO A 65 10.42 19.62 15.08
N ASN A 66 11.23 20.34 14.29
CA ASN A 66 11.53 20.04 12.89
C ASN A 66 10.31 20.07 11.95
N LEU A 67 9.52 21.15 11.97
CA LEU A 67 8.33 21.33 11.11
C LEU A 67 8.58 21.02 9.63
N SER A 68 9.72 21.45 9.06
CA SER A 68 10.08 21.23 7.65
C SER A 68 10.19 19.73 7.30
N PHE A 69 10.66 18.90 8.24
CA PHE A 69 10.73 17.46 8.06
C PHE A 69 9.33 16.83 7.99
N TRP A 70 8.44 17.24 8.89
CA TRP A 70 7.04 16.78 8.89
C TRP A 70 6.28 17.17 7.63
N LEU A 71 6.49 18.40 7.14
CA LEU A 71 5.88 18.87 5.89
C LEU A 71 6.34 18.04 4.68
N LEU A 72 7.64 17.72 4.61
CA LEU A 72 8.20 16.92 3.53
C LEU A 72 7.68 15.48 3.56
N ILE A 73 7.57 14.88 4.74
CA ILE A 73 7.01 13.54 4.93
C ILE A 73 5.53 13.50 4.56
N CYS A 74 4.72 14.43 5.05
CA CYS A 74 3.30 14.51 4.71
C CYS A 74 3.09 14.72 3.20
N GLY A 75 3.94 15.54 2.57
CA GLY A 75 3.97 15.68 1.11
C GLY A 75 4.22 14.34 0.40
N LEU A 76 5.19 13.55 0.89
CA LEU A 76 5.49 12.22 0.37
C LEU A 76 4.31 11.26 0.49
N PHE A 77 3.63 11.24 1.65
CA PHE A 77 2.45 10.38 1.86
C PHE A 77 1.32 10.73 0.91
N ILE A 78 1.03 12.01 0.69
CA ILE A 78 0.00 12.45 -0.26
C ILE A 78 0.33 11.99 -1.68
N ASN A 79 1.59 12.11 -2.09
CA ASN A 79 2.05 11.65 -3.40
C ASN A 79 1.95 10.12 -3.54
N GLY A 80 2.31 9.37 -2.49
CA GLY A 80 2.11 7.92 -2.43
C GLY A 80 0.64 7.52 -2.53
N CYS A 81 -0.25 8.20 -1.82
CA CYS A 81 -1.70 7.96 -1.89
C CYS A 81 -2.26 8.29 -3.28
N LYS A 82 -1.81 9.37 -3.92
CA LYS A 82 -2.19 9.70 -5.31
C LYS A 82 -1.72 8.63 -6.28
N PHE A 83 -0.49 8.14 -6.13
CA PHE A 83 0.05 7.06 -6.94
C PHE A 83 -0.77 5.78 -6.75
N ALA A 84 -0.99 5.35 -5.51
CA ALA A 84 -1.79 4.17 -5.19
C ALA A 84 -3.22 4.31 -5.73
N TRP A 85 -3.88 5.46 -5.50
CA TRP A 85 -5.21 5.74 -6.05
C TRP A 85 -5.20 5.66 -7.58
N SER A 86 -4.22 6.29 -8.24
CA SER A 86 -4.09 6.25 -9.70
C SER A 86 -3.90 4.83 -10.21
N PHE A 87 -3.13 4.01 -9.49
CA PHE A 87 -2.90 2.61 -9.78
C PHE A 87 -4.20 1.80 -9.61
N PHE A 88 -4.91 1.95 -8.49
CA PHE A 88 -6.18 1.28 -8.25
C PHE A 88 -7.28 1.70 -9.22
N ARG A 89 -7.32 2.96 -9.66
CA ARG A 89 -8.23 3.42 -10.73
C ARG A 89 -7.86 2.85 -12.10
N ASN A 90 -6.56 2.75 -12.40
CA ASN A 90 -6.08 2.26 -13.70
C ASN A 90 -6.02 0.73 -13.78
N CYS A 91 -6.14 0.00 -12.68
CA CYS A 91 -6.32 -1.46 -12.67
C CYS A 91 -7.67 -1.92 -13.29
N GLY A 92 -8.59 -1.00 -13.60
CA GLY A 92 -9.76 -1.29 -14.44
C GLY A 92 -9.49 -1.28 -15.95
N GLN A 93 -8.31 -0.81 -16.37
CA GLN A 93 -7.79 -0.98 -17.72
C GLN A 93 -6.57 -1.91 -17.64
N GLY A 94 -6.80 -3.13 -17.18
CA GLY A 94 -6.08 -4.22 -17.80
C GLY A 94 -6.35 -4.09 -19.29
N THR A 95 -5.34 -3.73 -20.06
CA THR A 95 -5.32 -4.12 -21.45
C THR A 95 -5.39 -5.64 -21.40
N SER A 96 -6.61 -6.17 -21.48
CA SER A 96 -6.86 -7.47 -22.07
C SER A 96 -6.37 -7.31 -23.50
N SER A 97 -5.06 -7.38 -23.69
CA SER A 97 -4.49 -7.77 -24.96
C SER A 97 -4.99 -9.19 -25.16
N SER A 98 -6.19 -9.31 -25.75
CA SER A 98 -6.63 -10.53 -26.40
C SER A 98 -5.43 -11.02 -27.19
N PRO A 99 -4.86 -12.20 -26.88
CA PRO A 99 -3.79 -12.73 -27.71
C PRO A 99 -4.36 -12.80 -29.12
N LYS A 100 -3.78 -12.02 -30.04
CA LYS A 100 -4.09 -12.08 -31.46
C LYS A 100 -3.88 -13.53 -31.87
N ALA A 101 -4.96 -14.17 -32.33
CA ALA A 101 -4.88 -15.46 -33.00
C ALA A 101 -3.82 -15.33 -34.09
N TYR A 102 -2.79 -16.17 -34.03
CA TYR A 102 -1.87 -16.33 -35.15
C TYR A 102 -2.68 -17.03 -36.24
N GLU A 103 -2.85 -16.35 -37.38
CA GLU A 103 -3.32 -17.00 -38.60
C GLU A 103 -2.25 -18.00 -39.04
N SER A 104 -2.69 -19.23 -39.24
CA SER A 104 -1.93 -20.34 -39.83
C SER A 104 -1.45 -19.96 -41.24
N VAL A 105 -0.14 -19.80 -41.40
CA VAL A 105 0.56 -19.91 -42.69
C VAL A 105 1.22 -21.27 -42.75
#